data_AF-A0A286U1L6-F1
#
_entry.id   AF-A0A286U1L6-F1
#
_cell.length_a   1.000
_cell.length_b   1.000
_cell.length_c   1.000
_cell.angle_alpha   90.00
_cell.angle_beta   90.00
_cell.angle_gamma   90.00
#
_symmetry.space_group_name_H-M   'P 1'
#
loop_
_entity.id
_entity.type
_entity.pdbx_description
1 polymer ?
#
loop_
_entity_poly.entity_id
_entity_poly.type
_entity_poly.pdbx_seq_one_letter_code
_entity_poly.pdbx_strand_id
1 'polypeptide(L)'
;MNLDDSRSTFRALGLTSSLGFVMAACLAGGYFGGRYLDSKLGTEPWLLIASLLLCLTAGVVEICNVLKKAIKEIEEKDKEN
;
A
#
# COMPACT_ATOMS: atom_id res chain seq x y z
N MET A 1 31.74 -22.63 2.08
CA MET A 1 30.40 -22.00 2.18
C MET A 1 30.47 -20.93 3.24
N ASN A 2 30.30 -19.66 2.85
CA ASN A 2 30.48 -18.51 3.71
C ASN A 2 29.19 -18.31 4.55
N LEU A 3 29.30 -18.40 5.87
CA LEU A 3 28.15 -18.36 6.81
C LEU A 3 27.46 -16.99 6.87
N ASP A 4 28.08 -15.97 6.27
CA ASP A 4 27.54 -14.60 6.18
C ASP A 4 26.37 -14.49 5.18
N ASP A 5 26.41 -15.25 4.09
CA ASP A 5 25.39 -15.24 3.03
C ASP A 5 24.05 -15.84 3.49
N SER A 6 24.10 -16.84 4.37
CA SER A 6 22.88 -17.40 4.96
C SER A 6 22.15 -16.40 5.85
N ARG A 7 22.86 -15.56 6.62
CA ARG A 7 22.18 -14.56 7.47
C ARG A 7 21.57 -13.43 6.67
N SER A 8 22.22 -12.97 5.61
CA SER A 8 21.64 -11.97 4.70
C SER A 8 20.45 -12.54 3.92
N THR A 9 20.54 -13.80 3.45
CA THR A 9 19.45 -14.49 2.75
C THR A 9 18.26 -14.77 3.68
N PHE A 10 18.47 -15.23 4.92
CA PHE A 10 17.40 -15.40 5.91
C PHE A 10 16.77 -14.05 6.31
N ARG A 11 17.56 -12.98 6.38
CA ARG A 11 17.05 -11.63 6.65
C ARG A 11 16.27 -11.06 5.48
N ALA A 12 16.73 -11.27 4.25
CA ALA A 12 16.02 -10.91 3.03
C ALA A 12 14.70 -11.69 2.90
N LEU A 13 14.72 -13.00 3.16
CA LEU A 13 13.52 -13.83 3.20
C LEU A 13 12.53 -13.36 4.27
N GLY A 14 13.00 -13.07 5.50
CA GLY A 14 12.13 -12.54 6.55
C GLY A 14 11.50 -11.18 6.19
N LEU A 15 12.27 -10.30 5.54
CA LEU A 15 11.78 -9.02 5.04
C LEU A 15 10.77 -9.17 3.89
N THR A 16 11.03 -10.05 2.93
CA THR A 16 10.10 -10.32 1.81
C THR A 16 8.84 -11.04 2.28
N SER A 17 8.97 -12.01 3.18
CA SER A 17 7.82 -12.72 3.76
C SER A 17 6.93 -11.78 4.57
N SER A 18 7.50 -10.88 5.38
CA SER A 18 6.71 -9.87 6.10
C SER A 18 6.01 -8.90 5.17
N LEU A 19 6.65 -8.47 4.07
CA LEU A 19 6.01 -7.66 3.03
C LEU A 19 4.82 -8.39 2.38
N GLY A 20 5.01 -9.66 2.03
CA GLY A 20 3.95 -10.52 1.46
C GLY A 20 2.80 -10.73 2.45
N PHE A 21 3.11 -10.89 3.74
CA PHE A 21 2.11 -11.02 4.79
C PHE A 21 1.30 -9.74 4.99
N VAL A 22 1.96 -8.57 4.97
CA VAL A 22 1.28 -7.27 5.07
C VAL A 22 0.37 -7.05 3.85
N MET A 23 0.84 -7.39 2.65
CA MET A 23 0.02 -7.32 1.43
C MET A 23 -1.19 -8.25 1.50
N ALA A 24 -0.98 -9.52 1.89
CA ALA A 24 -2.07 -10.47 2.07
C ALA A 24 -3.05 -10.02 3.17
N ALA A 25 -2.55 -9.46 4.28
CA ALA A 25 -3.37 -8.95 5.38
C ALA A 25 -4.17 -7.70 4.97
N CYS A 26 -3.60 -6.80 4.17
CA CYS A 26 -4.33 -5.65 3.62
C CYS A 26 -5.43 -6.09 2.65
N LEU A 27 -5.14 -7.03 1.74
CA LEU A 27 -6.12 -7.57 0.79
C LEU A 27 -7.21 -8.34 1.52
N ALA A 28 -6.84 -9.24 2.44
CA ALA A 28 -7.79 -10.01 3.24
C ALA A 28 -8.60 -9.10 4.16
N GLY A 29 -7.97 -8.12 4.81
CA GLY A 29 -8.63 -7.15 5.68
C GLY A 29 -9.58 -6.22 4.92
N GLY A 30 -9.19 -5.74 3.74
CA GLY A 30 -10.06 -4.96 2.85
C GLY A 30 -11.22 -5.78 2.30
N TYR A 31 -10.97 -7.04 1.92
CA TYR A 31 -11.99 -7.96 1.42
C TYR A 31 -12.97 -8.38 2.51
N PHE A 32 -12.50 -8.85 3.67
CA PHE A 32 -13.36 -9.30 4.77
C PHE A 32 -14.01 -8.15 5.52
N GLY A 33 -13.25 -7.10 5.86
CA GLY A 33 -13.81 -5.90 6.48
C GLY A 33 -14.85 -5.27 5.56
N GLY A 34 -14.62 -5.38 4.25
CA GLY A 34 -15.59 -4.98 3.28
C GLY A 34 -16.82 -5.88 3.19
N ARG A 35 -16.65 -7.19 3.11
CA ARG A 35 -17.77 -8.14 3.09
C ARG A 35 -18.62 -8.10 4.36
N TYR A 36 -18.02 -7.76 5.50
CA TYR A 36 -18.72 -7.60 6.79
C TYR A 36 -19.60 -6.34 6.86
N LEU A 37 -19.14 -5.21 6.29
CA LEU A 37 -19.97 -4.01 6.15
C LEU A 37 -21.09 -4.20 5.12
N ASP A 38 -20.84 -4.94 4.03
CA ASP A 38 -21.80 -5.23 2.96
C ASP A 38 -22.96 -6.08 3.48
N SER A 39 -22.65 -7.09 4.31
CA SER A 39 -23.64 -7.92 5.01
C SER A 39 -24.55 -7.14 5.97
N LYS A 40 -24.13 -5.94 6.41
CA LYS A 40 -24.92 -5.07 7.29
C LYS A 40 -25.84 -4.12 6.50
N LEU A 41 -25.60 -3.95 5.19
CA LEU A 41 -26.30 -3.02 4.31
C LEU A 41 -27.18 -3.71 3.24
N GLY A 42 -26.97 -5.00 2.97
CA GLY A 42 -27.91 -5.82 2.18
C GLY A 42 -27.90 -5.59 0.66
N THR A 43 -26.81 -5.06 0.11
CA THR A 43 -26.65 -4.76 -1.33
C THR A 43 -25.43 -5.45 -1.92
N GLU A 44 -25.57 -6.72 -2.31
CA GLU A 44 -24.56 -7.38 -3.15
C GLU A 44 -24.52 -6.69 -4.54
N PRO A 45 -23.35 -6.34 -5.14
CA PRO A 45 -21.96 -6.47 -4.69
C PRO A 45 -21.22 -5.10 -4.66
N TRP A 46 -21.66 -4.15 -3.84
CA TRP A 46 -21.14 -2.77 -3.86
C TRP A 46 -19.78 -2.60 -3.17
N LEU A 47 -19.46 -3.41 -2.16
CA LEU A 47 -18.29 -3.13 -1.34
C LEU A 47 -16.99 -3.69 -1.92
N LEU A 48 -17.08 -4.68 -2.82
CA LEU A 48 -15.97 -5.03 -3.71
C LEU A 48 -15.55 -3.82 -4.57
N ILE A 49 -16.53 -3.05 -5.06
CA ILE A 49 -16.29 -1.83 -5.85
C ILE A 49 -15.76 -0.70 -4.95
N ALA A 50 -16.30 -0.54 -3.74
CA ALA A 50 -15.87 0.50 -2.81
C ALA A 50 -14.42 0.29 -2.32
N SER A 51 -14.02 -0.93 -1.99
CA SER A 51 -12.64 -1.24 -1.60
C SER A 51 -11.67 -1.11 -2.77
N LEU A 52 -12.07 -1.51 -3.98
CA LEU A 52 -11.29 -1.29 -5.21
C LEU A 52 -11.11 0.22 -5.49
N LEU A 53 -12.20 1.00 -5.39
CA LEU A 53 -12.18 2.45 -5.56
C LEU A 53 -11.35 3.13 -4.47
N LEU A 54 -11.47 2.72 -3.21
CA LEU A 54 -10.70 3.30 -2.11
C LEU A 54 -9.21 3.02 -2.29
N CYS A 55 -8.84 1.79 -2.65
CA CYS A 55 -7.46 1.40 -2.92
C CYS A 55 -6.88 2.18 -4.11
N LEU A 56 -7.64 2.31 -5.19
CA LEU A 56 -7.25 3.07 -6.38
C LEU A 56 -7.10 4.57 -6.06
N THR A 57 -8.09 5.14 -5.36
CA THR A 57 -8.10 6.57 -5.01
C THR A 57 -6.97 6.88 -4.04
N ALA A 58 -6.74 6.04 -3.03
CA ALA A 58 -5.64 6.20 -2.09
C ALA A 58 -4.28 6.15 -2.81
N GLY A 59 -4.09 5.20 -3.74
CA GLY A 59 -2.86 5.14 -4.55
C GLY A 59 -2.63 6.39 -5.41
N VAL A 60 -3.67 6.88 -6.09
CA VAL A 60 -3.59 8.08 -6.93
C VAL A 60 -3.32 9.34 -6.09
N VAL A 61 -3.99 9.49 -4.94
CA VAL A 61 -3.81 10.64 -4.04
C VAL A 61 -2.38 10.66 -3.49
N GLU A 62 -1.84 9.52 -3.07
CA GLU A 62 -0.48 9.42 -2.54
C GLU A 62 0.56 9.88 -3.58
N ILE A 63 0.43 9.39 -4.82
CA ILE A 63 1.30 9.79 -5.94
C ILE A 63 1.21 11.29 -6.19
N CYS A 64 0.00 11.85 -6.26
CA CYS A 64 -0.20 13.28 -6.47
C CYS A 64 0.44 14.12 -5.36
N ASN A 65 0.37 13.65 -4.12
CA ASN A 65 0.89 14.38 -2.96
C ASN A 65 2.43 14.39 -2.95
N VAL A 66 3.05 13.24 -3.25
CA VAL A 66 4.51 13.13 -3.41
C VAL A 66 4.99 14.01 -4.56
N LEU A 67 4.29 13.98 -5.71
CA LEU A 67 4.68 14.75 -6.89
C LEU A 67 4.58 16.26 -6.65
N LYS A 68 3.50 16.72 -6.00
CA LYS A 68 3.35 18.13 -5.60
C LYS A 68 4.47 18.57 -4.66
N LYS A 69 4.83 17.71 -3.70
CA LYS A 69 5.91 18.01 -2.75
C LYS A 69 7.26 18.13 -3.46
N ALA A 70 7.56 17.20 -4.37
CA ALA A 70 8.78 17.23 -5.16
C ALA A 70 8.87 18.48 -6.05
N ILE A 71 7.79 18.86 -6.74
CA ILE A 71 7.77 20.07 -7.58
C ILE A 71 7.97 21.33 -6.72
N LYS A 72 7.32 21.41 -5.55
CA LYS A 72 7.48 22.55 -4.64
C LYS A 72 8.91 22.68 -4.11
N GLU A 73 9.56 21.58 -3.77
CA GLU A 73 10.97 21.59 -3.34
C GLU A 73 11.92 22.06 -4.46
N ILE A 74 11.60 21.77 -5.73
CA ILE A 74 12.35 22.26 -6.88
C ILE A 74 12.13 23.77 -7.09
N GLU A 75 10.88 24.24 -6.93
CA GLU A 75 10.52 25.65 -7.12
C GLU A 75 11.09 26.56 -6.00
N GLU A 76 11.16 26.07 -4.76
CA GLU A 76 11.83 26.79 -3.67
C GLU A 76 13.35 26.86 -3.87
N LYS A 77 13.98 25.82 -4.43
CA LYS A 77 15.41 25.85 -4.78
C LYS A 77 15.75 26.77 -5.95
N ASP A 78 14.82 26.98 -6.89
CA ASP A 78 15.01 27.90 -8.02
C ASP A 78 14.88 29.37 -7.60
N LYS A 79 14.04 29.67 -6.60
CA LYS A 79 13.90 31.03 -6.03
C LYS A 79 15.02 31.46 -5.09
N GLU A 80 15.78 30.53 -4.53
CA GLU A 80 16.89 30.82 -3.61
C GLU A 80 18.25 30.96 -4.33
N ASN A 81 18.29 30.78 -5.66
CA ASN A 81 19.51 30.80 -6.48
C ASN A 81 19.57 32.01 -7.43
#